data_AF-A0A9W8M9D9-F1
#
_entry.id   AF-A0A9W8M9D9-F1
#
_cell.length_a   1.000
_cell.length_b   1.000
_cell.length_c   1.000
_cell.angle_alpha   90.00
_cell.angle_beta   90.00
_cell.angle_gamma   90.00
#
_symmetry.space_group_name_H-M   'P 1'
#
loop_
_entity.id
_entity.type
_entity.pdbx_description
1 polymer ?
#
loop_
_entity_poly.entity_id
_entity_poly.type
_entity_poly.pdbx_seq_one_letter_code
_entity_poly.pdbx_strand_id
1 'polypeptide(L)'
;MTSAGGSPYTNEQGRNGPPRYSALSVADLPVYPTPEDLDISSLYAGTDTRQIFEFTLESGGTTSKRHTWATLQLSSVVPNAVKRPRYTGGDNVEGSIILDLKRPQTIHSVVVLLRGKMMTNALTEGTQVFLESSHTIRSGGAANRGNPNSKYTTPQTVLERGINGNVMYEVVVKIVSGLLRTKDRITANVLYVPVIKAPPLPPLRASAYRAGTYLVGPDDDPSGWHALSPLKLNINVKERPSLAADIVCTVYVANPTVYTRGTVIPCYLICEAPDQSEIDEIGVLLHAFTSQQCVSLKLTQRVLYVRDPLQAASYKRADLAKSGVGKVEDHTSHHNEIGVAVWWTPGSLGDRHAGGDLEPGTRSCLEGEIHLDSAILPSTETPFLVISHAVSSSVDESQDLNISVLPCDGGERGPTIHKRHSSSASHATPQNPSPQELGLFQVTIVTSNGEGSPVPAPFTPRPPRKKKDVTTVQDLQYHSNVFGVFR
;
A
#
# COMPACT_ATOMS: atom_id res chain seq x y z
N MET A 1 -35.36 57.90 -53.05
CA MET A 1 -34.59 56.97 -53.89
C MET A 1 -34.84 55.56 -53.38
N THR A 2 -35.57 54.80 -54.20
CA THR A 2 -35.75 53.33 -54.27
C THR A 2 -34.40 52.59 -54.25
N SER A 3 -34.20 51.31 -53.91
CA SER A 3 -35.01 50.08 -53.69
C SER A 3 -34.13 49.05 -52.93
N ALA A 4 -34.67 48.23 -52.01
CA ALA A 4 -34.97 46.78 -52.11
C ALA A 4 -33.78 45.83 -52.46
N GLY A 5 -33.58 44.65 -51.85
CA GLY A 5 -34.38 43.89 -50.89
C GLY A 5 -33.79 42.49 -50.56
N GLY A 6 -34.57 41.67 -49.83
CA GLY A 6 -34.46 40.19 -49.86
C GLY A 6 -34.02 39.46 -48.59
N SER A 7 -34.99 38.98 -47.79
CA SER A 7 -34.90 37.84 -46.83
C SER A 7 -35.15 36.50 -47.58
N PRO A 8 -35.32 35.28 -47.00
CA PRO A 8 -35.01 34.70 -45.66
C PRO A 8 -34.30 33.32 -45.76
N TYR A 9 -33.79 32.72 -44.67
CA TYR A 9 -33.86 31.27 -44.38
C TYR A 9 -33.52 30.99 -42.91
N THR A 10 -34.46 30.34 -42.21
CA THR A 10 -34.35 29.71 -40.91
C THR A 10 -33.44 28.48 -40.93
N ASN A 11 -32.71 28.19 -39.84
CA ASN A 11 -32.60 26.81 -39.36
C ASN A 11 -32.20 26.72 -37.89
N GLU A 12 -32.86 25.79 -37.23
CA GLU A 12 -32.78 25.43 -35.82
C GLU A 12 -31.53 24.59 -35.48
N GLN A 13 -31.28 24.50 -34.16
CA GLN A 13 -30.66 23.38 -33.45
C GLN A 13 -29.15 23.13 -33.58
N GLY A 14 -28.50 23.15 -32.41
CA GLY A 14 -27.14 22.67 -32.22
C GLY A 14 -26.62 22.85 -30.79
N ARG A 15 -27.38 22.35 -29.80
CA ARG A 15 -26.84 22.04 -28.46
C ARG A 15 -25.58 21.19 -28.64
N ASN A 16 -24.43 21.64 -28.14
CA ASN A 16 -23.33 20.83 -27.59
C ASN A 16 -22.18 21.77 -27.21
N GLY A 17 -22.39 22.57 -26.15
CA GLY A 17 -21.25 23.04 -25.37
C GLY A 17 -20.66 21.86 -24.60
N PRO A 18 -19.34 21.79 -24.38
CA PRO A 18 -18.73 20.74 -23.57
C PRO A 18 -19.40 20.70 -22.19
N PRO A 19 -19.62 19.52 -21.60
CA PRO A 19 -20.24 19.43 -20.28
C PRO A 19 -19.41 20.26 -19.32
N ARG A 20 -20.04 21.32 -18.77
CA ARG A 20 -19.47 22.08 -17.66
C ARG A 20 -19.36 21.11 -16.49
N TYR A 21 -18.15 20.59 -16.24
CA TYR A 21 -17.78 20.01 -14.95
C TYR A 21 -17.70 21.14 -13.92
N SER A 22 -18.85 21.73 -13.61
CA SER A 22 -19.00 22.64 -12.49
C SER A 22 -19.14 21.80 -11.22
N ALA A 23 -18.05 21.79 -10.45
CA ALA A 23 -18.00 21.54 -9.02
C ALA A 23 -18.70 20.27 -8.52
N LEU A 24 -17.95 19.16 -8.45
CA LEU A 24 -18.10 18.33 -7.25
C LEU A 24 -17.89 19.27 -6.07
N SER A 25 -18.94 19.47 -5.26
CA SER A 25 -18.81 20.16 -4.00
C SER A 25 -17.67 19.48 -3.23
N VAL A 26 -16.76 20.25 -2.66
CA VAL A 26 -15.70 19.71 -1.77
C VAL A 26 -16.30 18.86 -0.64
N ALA A 27 -17.61 19.04 -0.34
CA ALA A 27 -18.37 18.24 0.61
C ALA A 27 -18.65 16.78 0.16
N ASP A 28 -18.49 16.43 -1.13
CA ASP A 28 -18.81 15.10 -1.68
C ASP A 28 -17.58 14.20 -1.86
N LEU A 29 -16.38 14.67 -1.51
CA LEU A 29 -15.19 13.81 -1.53
C LEU A 29 -15.29 12.78 -0.40
N PRO A 30 -15.00 11.48 -0.68
CA PRO A 30 -14.94 10.49 0.38
C PRO A 30 -13.88 10.91 1.39
N VAL A 31 -14.28 11.00 2.65
CA VAL A 31 -13.33 11.20 3.74
C VAL A 31 -12.50 9.94 3.87
N TYR A 32 -11.21 10.07 3.54
CA TYR A 32 -10.21 9.01 3.61
C TYR A 32 -9.91 8.63 5.07
N PRO A 33 -9.69 7.34 5.36
CA PRO A 33 -9.26 6.91 6.69
C PRO A 33 -7.85 7.46 6.98
N THR A 34 -7.62 7.83 8.23
CA THR A 34 -6.30 8.15 8.73
C THR A 34 -5.51 6.87 9.06
N PRO A 35 -4.18 6.95 9.20
CA PRO A 35 -3.38 5.84 9.74
C PRO A 35 -3.91 5.27 11.05
N GLU A 36 -4.34 6.14 11.96
CA GLU A 36 -4.87 5.77 13.27
C GLU A 36 -6.18 5.00 13.15
N ASP A 37 -7.04 5.34 12.18
CA ASP A 37 -8.27 4.60 11.91
C ASP A 37 -8.02 3.16 11.45
N LEU A 38 -6.84 2.86 10.91
CA LEU A 38 -6.47 1.55 10.39
C LEU A 38 -5.51 0.79 11.30
N ASP A 39 -4.94 1.41 12.33
CA ASP A 39 -3.93 0.81 13.21
C ASP A 39 -4.54 -0.08 14.29
N ILE A 40 -4.28 -1.38 14.21
CA ILE A 40 -4.84 -2.40 15.12
C ILE A 40 -3.88 -2.83 16.22
N SER A 41 -2.72 -2.18 16.35
CA SER A 41 -1.74 -2.49 17.40
C SER A 41 -2.33 -2.26 18.81
N SER A 42 -3.23 -1.28 18.93
CA SER A 42 -3.94 -0.93 20.17
C SER A 42 -4.81 -2.06 20.74
N LEU A 43 -5.29 -2.99 19.89
CA LEU A 43 -6.07 -4.14 20.35
C LEU A 43 -5.27 -5.02 21.32
N TYR A 44 -3.96 -5.10 21.13
CA TYR A 44 -3.06 -5.88 21.98
C TYR A 44 -2.63 -5.11 23.23
N ALA A 45 -2.77 -3.78 23.24
CA ALA A 45 -2.49 -2.94 24.39
C ALA A 45 -3.67 -2.82 25.36
N GLY A 46 -4.86 -3.33 24.99
CA GLY A 46 -6.06 -3.25 25.82
C GLY A 46 -6.61 -1.83 25.97
N THR A 47 -6.22 -0.91 25.08
CA THR A 47 -6.60 0.51 25.14
C THR A 47 -7.92 0.82 24.44
N ASP A 48 -8.50 -0.16 23.75
CA ASP A 48 -9.69 0.06 22.93
C ASP A 48 -10.97 0.00 23.78
N THR A 49 -11.91 0.87 23.44
CA THR A 49 -13.22 0.94 24.08
C THR A 49 -14.31 0.58 23.09
N ARG A 50 -15.37 -0.07 23.57
CA ARG A 50 -16.55 -0.35 22.75
C ARG A 50 -17.34 0.93 22.55
N GLN A 51 -17.42 1.42 21.31
CA GLN A 51 -18.15 2.62 20.93
C GLN A 51 -19.38 2.27 20.09
N ILE A 52 -20.43 3.10 20.20
CA ILE A 52 -21.65 3.00 19.40
C ILE A 52 -21.64 4.13 18.36
N PHE A 53 -21.87 3.77 17.11
CA PHE A 53 -21.94 4.69 15.97
C PHE A 53 -23.36 4.71 15.43
N GLU A 54 -23.95 5.90 15.31
CA GLU A 54 -25.34 6.08 14.90
C GLU A 54 -25.44 6.61 13.47
N PHE A 55 -26.35 6.01 12.69
CA PHE A 55 -26.65 6.39 11.31
C PHE A 55 -28.16 6.52 11.17
N THR A 56 -28.64 7.70 10.80
CA THR A 56 -30.06 8.06 10.94
C THR A 56 -30.72 8.38 9.60
N LEU A 57 -32.02 8.09 9.50
CA LEU A 57 -32.90 8.62 8.46
C LEU A 57 -33.87 9.63 9.05
N GLU A 58 -33.90 10.80 8.43
CA GLU A 58 -34.81 11.88 8.78
C GLU A 58 -36.00 11.91 7.81
N SER A 59 -37.19 12.18 8.33
CA SER A 59 -38.41 12.44 7.57
C SER A 59 -38.84 13.89 7.79
N GLY A 60 -39.06 14.65 6.70
CA GLY A 60 -39.57 16.01 6.75
C GLY A 60 -39.45 16.75 5.42
N GLY A 61 -40.49 17.49 5.03
CA GLY A 61 -40.44 18.44 3.92
C GLY A 61 -39.80 19.77 4.35
N THR A 62 -39.56 20.67 3.38
CA THR A 62 -38.87 21.97 3.57
C THR A 62 -39.48 22.88 4.64
N THR A 63 -40.70 22.60 5.11
CA THR A 63 -41.47 23.42 6.07
C THR A 63 -41.72 22.73 7.42
N SER A 64 -41.36 21.46 7.61
CA SER A 64 -41.60 20.71 8.85
C SER A 64 -40.28 20.34 9.56
N LYS A 65 -40.26 20.40 10.91
CA LYS A 65 -39.11 19.92 11.71
C LYS A 65 -38.79 18.47 11.34
N ARG A 66 -37.54 18.23 10.95
CA ARG A 66 -37.03 16.91 10.59
C ARG A 66 -37.18 15.94 11.77
N HIS A 67 -37.67 14.74 11.48
CA HIS A 67 -37.90 13.68 12.46
C HIS A 67 -37.05 12.46 12.12
N THR A 68 -36.16 12.08 13.02
CA THR A 68 -35.42 10.82 12.89
C THR A 68 -36.36 9.66 13.17
N TRP A 69 -36.69 8.87 12.14
CA TRP A 69 -37.66 7.77 12.27
C TRP A 69 -37.01 6.39 12.19
N ALA A 70 -35.76 6.32 11.75
CA ALA A 70 -34.96 5.10 11.75
C ALA A 70 -33.50 5.40 12.08
N THR A 71 -32.92 4.63 12.99
CA THR A 71 -31.51 4.72 13.39
C THR A 71 -30.89 3.33 13.34
N LEU A 72 -29.76 3.20 12.64
CA LEU A 72 -28.85 2.07 12.75
C LEU A 72 -27.77 2.44 13.78
N GLN A 73 -27.63 1.63 14.82
CA GLN A 73 -26.51 1.70 15.76
C GLN A 73 -25.55 0.55 15.46
N LEU A 74 -24.28 0.86 15.24
CA LEU A 74 -23.21 -0.13 15.08
C LEU A 74 -22.26 -0.07 16.26
N SER A 75 -21.90 -1.23 16.79
CA SER A 75 -20.96 -1.36 17.87
C SER A 75 -19.59 -1.76 17.33
N SER A 76 -18.54 -1.04 17.70
CA SER A 76 -17.16 -1.32 17.25
C SER A 76 -16.15 -1.06 18.37
N VAL A 77 -15.08 -1.86 18.39
CA VAL A 77 -13.98 -1.76 19.37
C VAL A 77 -12.87 -0.92 18.75
N VAL A 78 -12.76 0.33 19.21
CA VAL A 78 -11.84 1.32 18.64
C VAL A 78 -11.37 2.32 19.70
N PRO A 79 -10.20 2.94 19.50
CA PRO A 79 -9.77 4.10 20.29
C PRO A 79 -10.77 5.27 20.21
N ASN A 80 -10.89 6.06 21.29
CA ASN A 80 -11.81 7.21 21.39
C ASN A 80 -11.63 8.28 20.29
N ALA A 81 -10.43 8.37 19.71
CA ALA A 81 -10.12 9.30 18.63
C ALA A 81 -10.81 8.92 17.30
N VAL A 82 -11.03 7.62 17.06
CA VAL A 82 -11.59 7.09 15.82
C VAL A 82 -13.09 7.40 15.74
N LYS A 83 -13.52 8.05 14.65
CA LYS A 83 -14.91 8.50 14.44
C LYS A 83 -15.72 7.63 13.49
N ARG A 84 -15.22 6.43 13.19
CA ARG A 84 -15.87 5.48 12.26
C ARG A 84 -15.84 4.08 12.85
N PRO A 85 -16.87 3.25 12.59
CA PRO A 85 -16.80 1.84 12.95
C PRO A 85 -15.65 1.17 12.22
N ARG A 86 -14.79 0.48 12.97
CA ARG A 86 -13.74 -0.40 12.45
C ARG A 86 -13.95 -1.81 12.96
N TYR A 87 -13.81 -2.77 12.07
CA TYR A 87 -13.84 -4.19 12.40
C TYR A 87 -12.53 -4.84 11.96
N THR A 88 -12.11 -5.84 12.69
CA THR A 88 -10.93 -6.63 12.40
C THR A 88 -11.29 -8.06 12.00
N GLY A 89 -10.33 -8.77 11.40
CA GLY A 89 -10.51 -10.17 11.05
C GLY A 89 -10.91 -11.02 12.27
N GLY A 90 -12.14 -11.53 12.27
CA GLY A 90 -12.71 -12.32 13.36
C GLY A 90 -13.79 -11.60 14.17
N ASP A 91 -13.94 -10.28 14.03
CA ASP A 91 -14.96 -9.51 14.75
C ASP A 91 -16.37 -9.81 14.24
N ASN A 92 -17.33 -9.82 15.17
CA ASN A 92 -18.75 -9.75 14.83
C ASN A 92 -19.15 -8.30 14.51
N VAL A 93 -19.86 -8.11 13.41
CA VAL A 93 -20.52 -6.82 13.11
C VAL A 93 -21.86 -6.79 13.86
N GLU A 94 -21.86 -6.16 15.03
CA GLU A 94 -23.02 -6.10 15.94
C GLU A 94 -23.66 -4.71 15.98
N GLY A 95 -24.96 -4.67 16.23
CA GLY A 95 -25.70 -3.41 16.25
C GLY A 95 -27.19 -3.56 16.56
N SER A 96 -27.91 -2.45 16.53
CA SER A 96 -29.35 -2.38 16.71
C SER A 96 -30.00 -1.50 15.63
N ILE A 97 -31.27 -1.74 15.35
CA ILE A 97 -32.08 -0.87 14.49
C ILE A 97 -33.24 -0.37 15.33
N ILE A 98 -33.32 0.95 15.47
CA ILE A 98 -34.36 1.63 16.24
C ILE A 98 -35.30 2.31 15.25
N LEU A 99 -36.59 2.02 15.33
CA LEU A 99 -37.63 2.64 14.51
C LEU A 99 -38.52 3.51 15.41
N ASP A 100 -38.48 4.82 15.22
CA ASP A 100 -39.31 5.79 15.96
C ASP A 100 -40.44 6.30 15.07
N LEU A 101 -41.57 5.59 15.15
CA LEU A 101 -42.73 5.78 14.29
C LEU A 101 -43.74 6.70 14.96
N LYS A 102 -43.84 7.96 14.49
CA LYS A 102 -44.84 8.93 14.97
C LYS A 102 -46.29 8.49 14.78
N ARG A 103 -46.53 7.62 13.80
CA ARG A 103 -47.85 7.05 13.51
C ARG A 103 -47.71 5.55 13.30
N PRO A 104 -48.74 4.76 13.67
CA PRO A 104 -48.76 3.34 13.34
C PRO A 104 -48.58 3.15 11.83
N GLN A 105 -47.54 2.41 11.43
CA GLN A 105 -47.30 2.03 10.06
C GLN A 105 -46.86 0.58 9.98
N THR A 106 -47.29 -0.13 8.95
CA THR A 106 -46.87 -1.51 8.70
C THR A 106 -45.43 -1.53 8.21
N ILE A 107 -44.57 -2.30 8.86
CA ILE A 107 -43.23 -2.63 8.37
C ILE A 107 -43.29 -3.99 7.70
N HIS A 108 -43.10 -4.01 6.37
CA HIS A 108 -43.14 -5.24 5.57
C HIS A 108 -41.85 -6.03 5.69
N SER A 109 -40.71 -5.36 5.64
CA SER A 109 -39.41 -6.01 5.82
C SER A 109 -38.33 -5.07 6.33
N VAL A 110 -37.39 -5.67 7.07
CA VAL A 110 -36.13 -5.05 7.46
C VAL A 110 -35.02 -6.05 7.14
N VAL A 111 -34.11 -5.66 6.25
CA VAL A 111 -32.99 -6.48 5.81
C VAL A 111 -31.70 -5.73 6.07
N VAL A 112 -30.75 -6.38 6.72
CA VAL A 112 -29.40 -5.87 6.95
C VAL A 112 -28.44 -6.59 6.02
N LEU A 113 -27.58 -5.84 5.34
CA LEU A 113 -26.56 -6.37 4.43
C LEU A 113 -25.20 -5.88 4.89
N LEU A 114 -24.23 -6.78 5.03
CA LEU A 114 -22.81 -6.45 5.05
C LEU A 114 -22.28 -6.61 3.63
N ARG A 115 -21.73 -5.55 3.05
CA ARG A 115 -21.18 -5.55 1.69
C ARG A 115 -19.72 -5.12 1.67
N GLY A 116 -18.90 -5.83 0.92
CA GLY A 116 -17.55 -5.43 0.51
C GLY A 116 -17.51 -5.21 -1.00
N LYS A 117 -16.94 -4.10 -1.44
CA LYS A 117 -16.94 -3.67 -2.84
C LYS A 117 -15.57 -3.17 -3.29
N MET A 118 -15.21 -3.53 -4.52
CA MET A 118 -14.10 -2.93 -5.26
C MET A 118 -14.67 -1.88 -6.20
N MET A 119 -14.06 -0.70 -6.23
CA MET A 119 -14.44 0.41 -7.09
C MET A 119 -13.23 0.94 -7.83
N THR A 120 -13.42 1.25 -9.11
CA THR A 120 -12.45 2.01 -9.90
C THR A 120 -13.11 3.27 -10.45
N ASN A 121 -12.44 4.41 -10.34
CA ASN A 121 -12.95 5.71 -10.83
C ASN A 121 -13.14 5.80 -12.37
N ALA A 122 -13.04 4.69 -13.10
CA ALA A 122 -13.15 4.69 -14.56
C ALA A 122 -14.62 4.84 -15.03
N LEU A 123 -15.61 4.32 -14.31
CA LEU A 123 -17.03 4.41 -14.66
C LEU A 123 -17.88 4.29 -13.37
N THR A 124 -18.95 5.07 -13.24
CA THR A 124 -19.96 4.93 -12.15
C THR A 124 -20.67 3.57 -12.16
N GLU A 125 -20.53 2.80 -13.24
CA GLU A 125 -20.97 1.40 -13.38
C GLU A 125 -19.91 0.38 -12.93
N GLY A 126 -18.68 0.81 -12.63
CA GLY A 126 -17.52 -0.01 -12.27
C GLY A 126 -17.42 -0.33 -10.77
N THR A 127 -18.48 -0.86 -10.16
CA THR A 127 -18.42 -1.38 -8.77
C THR A 127 -18.69 -2.87 -8.76
N GLN A 128 -17.74 -3.66 -8.25
CA GLN A 128 -17.94 -5.09 -8.04
C GLN A 128 -18.14 -5.39 -6.57
N VAL A 129 -19.26 -6.03 -6.24
CA VAL A 129 -19.50 -6.58 -4.90
C VAL A 129 -18.81 -7.94 -4.81
N PHE A 130 -17.78 -8.05 -3.98
CA PHE A 130 -17.06 -9.31 -3.75
C PHE A 130 -17.49 -10.00 -2.46
N LEU A 131 -18.12 -9.27 -1.54
CA LEU A 131 -18.69 -9.77 -0.29
C LEU A 131 -20.11 -9.24 -0.15
N GLU A 132 -21.07 -10.14 0.05
CA GLU A 132 -22.43 -9.80 0.44
C GLU A 132 -22.96 -10.85 1.41
N SER A 133 -23.31 -10.42 2.62
CA SER A 133 -23.95 -11.25 3.64
C SER A 133 -25.24 -10.57 4.08
N SER A 134 -26.35 -11.29 4.05
CA SER A 134 -27.67 -10.76 4.39
C SER A 134 -28.22 -11.38 5.66
N HIS A 135 -28.90 -10.55 6.45
CA HIS A 135 -29.63 -10.95 7.65
C HIS A 135 -31.02 -10.31 7.59
N THR A 136 -32.05 -11.14 7.47
CA THR A 136 -33.45 -10.69 7.47
C THR A 136 -33.96 -10.68 8.91
N ILE A 137 -34.21 -9.50 9.46
CA ILE A 137 -34.67 -9.35 10.86
C ILE A 137 -36.18 -9.63 10.96
N ARG A 138 -36.94 -9.32 9.91
CA ARG A 138 -38.40 -9.56 9.86
C ARG A 138 -38.89 -9.81 8.43
N SER A 139 -39.32 -11.05 8.15
CA SER A 139 -40.31 -11.45 7.13
C SER A 139 -40.50 -12.97 7.21
N GLY A 140 -41.73 -13.46 7.00
CA GLY A 140 -42.04 -14.89 7.02
C GLY A 140 -41.26 -15.68 5.97
N GLY A 141 -40.54 -16.71 6.43
CA GLY A 141 -40.07 -17.86 5.66
C GLY A 141 -39.07 -17.60 4.52
N ALA A 142 -37.77 -17.49 4.85
CA ALA A 142 -36.69 -18.05 4.03
C ALA A 142 -35.37 -18.06 4.84
N ALA A 143 -34.78 -19.25 4.99
CA ALA A 143 -33.51 -19.44 5.69
C ALA A 143 -32.32 -18.82 4.92
N ASN A 144 -31.34 -18.31 5.68
CA ASN A 144 -30.08 -17.75 5.20
C ASN A 144 -29.29 -18.77 4.37
N ARG A 145 -28.96 -18.44 3.12
CA ARG A 145 -27.83 -19.05 2.41
C ARG A 145 -26.65 -18.09 2.52
N GLY A 146 -25.71 -18.38 3.41
CA GLY A 146 -24.38 -17.79 3.31
C GLY A 146 -23.78 -18.15 1.95
N ASN A 147 -23.08 -17.22 1.31
CA ASN A 147 -22.41 -17.49 0.05
C ASN A 147 -21.14 -18.35 0.33
N PRO A 148 -21.08 -19.63 -0.09
CA PRO A 148 -19.99 -20.54 0.27
C PRO A 148 -18.71 -20.34 -0.57
N ASN A 149 -18.49 -19.17 -1.17
CA ASN A 149 -17.51 -18.97 -2.25
C ASN A 149 -16.34 -18.02 -1.96
N SER A 150 -16.06 -17.62 -0.71
CA SER A 150 -14.86 -16.82 -0.44
C SER A 150 -13.59 -17.68 -0.53
N LYS A 151 -13.07 -17.86 -1.75
CA LYS A 151 -11.84 -18.62 -2.06
C LYS A 151 -10.55 -17.88 -1.66
N TYR A 152 -10.64 -16.72 -1.03
CA TYR A 152 -9.52 -15.86 -0.66
C TYR A 152 -9.87 -15.00 0.57
N THR A 153 -8.85 -14.53 1.29
CA THR A 153 -8.99 -13.66 2.46
C THR A 153 -9.60 -12.33 2.08
N THR A 154 -10.58 -11.86 2.85
CA THR A 154 -11.18 -10.54 2.69
C THR A 154 -10.10 -9.45 2.73
N PRO A 155 -9.96 -8.60 1.69
CA PRO A 155 -8.91 -7.58 1.63
C PRO A 155 -9.18 -6.45 2.61
N GLN A 156 -8.15 -5.71 3.03
CA GLN A 156 -8.34 -4.50 3.84
C GLN A 156 -9.18 -3.44 3.11
N THR A 157 -9.83 -2.54 3.86
CA THR A 157 -10.23 -1.24 3.31
C THR A 157 -9.03 -0.52 2.68
N VAL A 158 -9.12 -0.22 1.39
CA VAL A 158 -8.10 0.52 0.64
C VAL A 158 -8.74 1.78 0.09
N LEU A 159 -8.27 2.92 0.59
CA LEU A 159 -8.69 4.26 0.18
C LEU A 159 -7.43 5.13 0.15
N GLU A 160 -6.60 4.95 -0.87
CA GLU A 160 -5.34 5.70 -1.01
C GLU A 160 -5.50 6.85 -2.00
N ARG A 161 -5.05 8.05 -1.59
CA ARG A 161 -5.02 9.21 -2.48
C ARG A 161 -4.07 8.97 -3.66
N GLY A 162 -4.57 9.22 -4.87
CA GLY A 162 -3.85 9.01 -6.12
C GLY A 162 -4.01 7.60 -6.70
N ILE A 163 -4.67 6.69 -5.97
CA ILE A 163 -4.94 5.32 -6.44
C ILE A 163 -6.45 5.20 -6.67
N ASN A 164 -6.84 4.79 -7.88
CA ASN A 164 -8.25 4.66 -8.23
C ASN A 164 -8.86 3.32 -7.83
N GLY A 165 -8.04 2.32 -7.46
CA GLY A 165 -8.49 1.01 -7.00
C GLY A 165 -8.85 1.00 -5.52
N ASN A 166 -10.13 1.19 -5.21
CA ASN A 166 -10.62 1.35 -3.84
C ASN A 166 -11.37 0.10 -3.36
N VAL A 167 -11.13 -0.30 -2.12
CA VAL A 167 -11.87 -1.35 -1.42
C VAL A 167 -12.63 -0.75 -0.26
N MET A 168 -13.95 -0.89 -0.25
CA MET A 168 -14.84 -0.34 0.78
C MET A 168 -15.80 -1.37 1.34
N TYR A 169 -16.17 -1.17 2.60
CA TYR A 169 -17.17 -1.97 3.29
C TYR A 169 -18.31 -1.09 3.80
N GLU A 170 -19.53 -1.62 3.70
CA GLU A 170 -20.74 -0.95 4.16
C GLU A 170 -21.68 -1.91 4.88
N VAL A 171 -22.34 -1.42 5.92
CA VAL A 171 -23.54 -2.04 6.47
C VAL A 171 -24.76 -1.28 5.94
N VAL A 172 -25.65 -1.98 5.26
CA VAL A 172 -26.83 -1.41 4.62
C VAL A 172 -28.09 -1.97 5.26
N VAL A 173 -28.92 -1.10 5.81
CA VAL A 173 -30.28 -1.44 6.24
C VAL A 173 -31.25 -1.04 5.15
N LYS A 174 -32.07 -1.99 4.69
CA LYS A 174 -33.19 -1.75 3.78
C LYS A 174 -34.50 -1.94 4.55
N ILE A 175 -35.33 -0.91 4.57
CA ILE A 175 -36.63 -0.92 5.25
C ILE A 175 -37.71 -0.78 4.19
N VAL A 176 -38.72 -1.66 4.21
CA VAL A 176 -39.91 -1.53 3.37
C VAL A 176 -41.12 -1.27 4.26
N SER A 177 -41.77 -0.12 4.11
CA SER A 177 -42.85 0.33 5.01
C SER A 177 -44.09 0.87 4.27
N GLY A 178 -45.21 0.93 5.00
CA GLY A 178 -46.43 1.60 4.58
C GLY A 178 -47.25 0.86 3.51
N LEU A 179 -48.40 1.43 3.17
CA LEU A 179 -49.33 0.87 2.16
C LEU A 179 -48.72 0.91 0.74
N LEU A 180 -47.89 1.91 0.45
CA LEU A 180 -47.22 2.08 -0.85
C LEU A 180 -45.88 1.35 -0.95
N ARG A 181 -45.48 0.58 0.08
CA ARG A 181 -44.20 -0.14 0.14
C ARG A 181 -43.00 0.77 -0.15
N THR A 182 -42.95 1.92 0.53
CA THR A 182 -41.82 2.84 0.49
C THR A 182 -40.53 2.08 0.84
N LYS A 183 -39.46 2.30 0.07
CA LYS A 183 -38.17 1.64 0.24
C LYS A 183 -37.15 2.64 0.76
N ASP A 184 -36.78 2.50 2.01
CA ASP A 184 -35.80 3.35 2.67
C ASP A 184 -34.49 2.60 2.89
N ARG A 185 -33.38 3.35 2.89
CA ARG A 185 -32.03 2.78 3.00
C ARG A 185 -31.14 3.60 3.93
N ILE A 186 -30.59 2.95 4.95
CA ILE A 186 -29.46 3.46 5.75
C ILE A 186 -28.19 2.80 5.24
N THR A 187 -27.16 3.57 4.94
CA THR A 187 -25.83 3.05 4.58
C THR A 187 -24.80 3.58 5.56
N ALA A 188 -24.12 2.68 6.25
CA ALA A 188 -23.01 2.98 7.15
C ALA A 188 -21.71 2.45 6.54
N ASN A 189 -20.77 3.35 6.22
CA ASN A 189 -19.43 2.95 5.81
C ASN A 189 -18.65 2.46 7.03
N VAL A 190 -17.99 1.32 6.89
CA VAL A 190 -17.19 0.71 7.96
C VAL A 190 -15.79 0.40 7.44
N LEU A 191 -14.81 0.45 8.34
CA LEU A 191 -13.45 0.06 8.03
C LEU A 191 -13.26 -1.42 8.38
N TYR A 192 -12.51 -2.12 7.54
CA TYR A 192 -12.10 -3.50 7.80
C TYR A 192 -10.58 -3.61 7.72
N VAL A 193 -9.98 -4.18 8.76
CA VAL A 193 -8.54 -4.47 8.82
C VAL A 193 -8.34 -5.97 9.07
N PRO A 194 -7.74 -6.72 8.14
CA PRO A 194 -7.49 -8.15 8.36
C PRO A 194 -6.48 -8.34 9.50
N VAL A 195 -6.65 -9.39 10.30
CA VAL A 195 -5.65 -9.82 11.28
C VAL A 195 -4.75 -10.85 10.61
N ILE A 196 -3.57 -10.40 10.16
CA ILE A 196 -2.53 -11.23 9.57
C ILE A 196 -1.39 -11.25 10.58
N LYS A 197 -1.09 -12.42 11.11
CA LYS A 197 -0.07 -12.60 12.16
C LYS A 197 1.29 -12.91 11.53
N ALA A 198 2.32 -12.23 11.99
CA ALA A 198 3.70 -12.60 11.69
C ALA A 198 4.02 -13.99 12.30
N PRO A 199 4.93 -14.76 11.68
CA PRO A 199 5.50 -15.92 12.35
C PRO A 199 6.30 -15.49 13.58
N PRO A 200 6.56 -16.40 14.54
CA PRO A 200 7.41 -16.11 15.69
C PRO A 200 8.82 -15.66 15.26
N LEU A 201 9.41 -14.74 16.03
CA LEU A 201 10.79 -14.30 15.78
C LEU A 201 11.79 -15.42 16.13
N PRO A 202 12.93 -15.50 15.42
CA PRO A 202 14.02 -16.41 15.80
C PRO A 202 14.48 -16.18 17.24
N PRO A 203 14.93 -17.22 17.97
CA PRO A 203 15.24 -17.13 19.40
C PRO A 203 16.24 -16.03 19.77
N LEU A 204 17.31 -15.87 18.99
CA LEU A 204 18.35 -14.86 19.25
C LEU A 204 17.78 -13.44 19.08
N ARG A 205 17.04 -13.18 18.00
CA ARG A 205 16.38 -11.89 17.78
C ARG A 205 15.31 -11.59 18.84
N ALA A 206 14.52 -12.59 19.21
CA ALA A 206 13.52 -12.44 20.26
C ALA A 206 14.17 -12.13 21.62
N SER A 207 15.33 -12.72 21.92
CA SER A 207 16.07 -12.44 23.15
C SER A 207 16.64 -11.02 23.13
N ALA A 208 17.21 -10.59 22.00
CA ALA A 208 17.74 -9.23 21.84
C ALA A 208 16.67 -8.15 22.05
N TYR A 209 15.49 -8.29 21.42
CA TYR A 209 14.40 -7.33 21.64
C TYR A 209 13.85 -7.34 23.06
N ARG A 210 13.79 -8.49 23.73
CA ARG A 210 13.35 -8.55 25.14
C ARG A 210 14.35 -7.89 26.09
N ALA A 211 15.64 -8.07 25.82
CA ALA A 211 16.72 -7.52 26.63
C ALA A 211 17.06 -6.06 26.28
N GLY A 212 16.55 -5.55 25.15
CA GLY A 212 16.91 -4.23 24.64
C GLY A 212 18.37 -4.15 24.19
N THR A 213 18.95 -5.26 23.71
CA THR A 213 20.34 -5.35 23.25
C THR A 213 20.42 -5.27 21.74
N TYR A 214 21.65 -5.12 21.21
CA TYR A 214 21.91 -5.20 19.77
C TYR A 214 21.57 -6.58 19.19
N LEU A 215 21.31 -6.58 17.89
CA LEU A 215 21.00 -7.79 17.15
C LEU A 215 22.27 -8.57 16.84
N VAL A 216 22.19 -9.90 16.88
CA VAL A 216 23.28 -10.78 16.46
C VAL A 216 23.41 -10.72 14.93
N GLY A 217 24.62 -10.45 14.44
CA GLY A 217 24.91 -10.31 13.02
C GLY A 217 24.82 -11.62 12.22
N PRO A 218 24.86 -11.55 10.88
CA PRO A 218 24.71 -12.72 10.00
C PRO A 218 25.82 -13.76 10.10
N ASP A 219 27.02 -13.40 10.57
CA ASP A 219 28.10 -14.38 10.78
C ASP A 219 27.80 -15.32 11.96
N ASP A 220 27.27 -14.75 13.05
CA ASP A 220 26.98 -15.46 14.29
C ASP A 220 25.56 -16.08 14.31
N ASP A 221 24.62 -15.54 13.52
CA ASP A 221 23.28 -16.11 13.30
C ASP A 221 22.92 -16.20 11.80
N PRO A 222 23.55 -17.08 11.01
CA PRO A 222 23.23 -17.20 9.58
C PRO A 222 21.76 -17.56 9.31
N SER A 223 21.10 -18.24 10.24
CA SER A 223 19.69 -18.64 10.11
C SER A 223 18.73 -17.45 10.29
N GLY A 224 19.13 -16.48 11.11
CA GLY A 224 18.37 -15.27 11.39
C GLY A 224 18.36 -14.28 10.25
N TRP A 225 19.17 -14.46 9.21
CA TRP A 225 19.34 -13.50 8.12
C TRP A 225 19.17 -14.13 6.74
N HIS A 226 18.69 -13.34 5.79
CA HIS A 226 18.57 -13.71 4.38
C HIS A 226 19.48 -12.82 3.54
N ALA A 227 20.48 -13.43 2.89
CA ALA A 227 21.39 -12.74 1.99
C ALA A 227 20.69 -12.42 0.66
N LEU A 228 20.75 -11.16 0.24
CA LEU A 228 20.36 -10.73 -1.10
C LEU A 228 21.48 -11.04 -2.11
N SER A 229 21.17 -10.90 -3.40
CA SER A 229 22.18 -11.03 -4.46
C SER A 229 23.33 -10.06 -4.22
N PRO A 230 24.60 -10.54 -4.14
CA PRO A 230 25.74 -9.67 -3.89
C PRO A 230 25.95 -8.65 -5.01
N LEU A 231 26.32 -7.42 -4.63
CA LEU A 231 26.71 -6.35 -5.53
C LEU A 231 28.23 -6.41 -5.72
N LYS A 232 28.68 -6.63 -6.96
CA LYS A 232 30.10 -6.53 -7.31
C LYS A 232 30.36 -5.11 -7.78
N LEU A 233 31.27 -4.40 -7.12
CA LEU A 233 31.54 -3.00 -7.37
C LEU A 233 33.04 -2.77 -7.59
N ASN A 234 33.38 -1.81 -8.44
CA ASN A 234 34.70 -1.21 -8.46
C ASN A 234 34.60 0.20 -7.85
N ILE A 235 35.44 0.46 -6.85
CA ILE A 235 35.52 1.75 -6.15
C ILE A 235 36.90 2.38 -6.35
N ASN A 236 36.96 3.70 -6.54
CA ASN A 236 38.23 4.44 -6.56
C ASN A 236 38.07 5.86 -5.98
N VAL A 237 39.16 6.44 -5.49
CA VAL A 237 39.15 7.82 -4.98
C VAL A 237 39.15 8.81 -6.15
N LYS A 238 38.22 9.77 -6.16
CA LYS A 238 38.11 10.78 -7.24
C LYS A 238 39.39 11.59 -7.45
N GLU A 239 40.03 12.00 -6.36
CA GLU A 239 41.27 12.79 -6.40
C GLU A 239 42.52 11.95 -6.72
N ARG A 240 42.44 10.62 -6.50
CA ARG A 240 43.52 9.67 -6.80
C ARG A 240 42.94 8.39 -7.40
N PRO A 241 42.56 8.39 -8.69
CA PRO A 241 41.88 7.24 -9.32
C PRO A 241 42.74 5.98 -9.40
N SER A 242 44.06 6.09 -9.22
CA SER A 242 44.97 4.95 -9.15
C SER A 242 44.76 4.10 -7.89
N LEU A 243 44.18 4.66 -6.83
CA LEU A 243 43.78 3.93 -5.65
C LEU A 243 42.35 3.40 -5.88
N ALA A 244 42.28 2.13 -6.27
CA ALA A 244 41.05 1.45 -6.64
C ALA A 244 40.98 0.05 -6.03
N ALA A 245 39.77 -0.42 -5.75
CA ALA A 245 39.52 -1.77 -5.26
C ALA A 245 38.23 -2.33 -5.87
N ASP A 246 38.26 -3.62 -6.22
CA ASP A 246 37.05 -4.38 -6.46
C ASP A 246 36.53 -4.90 -5.12
N ILE A 247 35.24 -4.72 -4.87
CA ILE A 247 34.58 -5.11 -3.62
C ILE A 247 33.28 -5.86 -3.91
N VAL A 248 32.89 -6.70 -2.96
CA VAL A 248 31.63 -7.43 -2.94
C VAL A 248 30.83 -6.96 -1.74
N CYS A 249 29.65 -6.39 -2.01
CA CYS A 249 28.73 -5.93 -0.99
C CYS A 249 27.52 -6.88 -0.92
N THR A 250 27.32 -7.55 0.20
CA THR A 250 26.17 -8.41 0.44
C THR A 250 25.25 -7.76 1.47
N VAL A 251 24.01 -7.48 1.05
CA VAL A 251 22.95 -6.99 1.94
C VAL A 251 22.20 -8.18 2.51
N TYR A 252 21.87 -8.11 3.79
CA TYR A 252 21.07 -9.09 4.51
C TYR A 252 19.81 -8.42 5.05
N VAL A 253 18.69 -9.15 5.00
CA VAL A 253 17.44 -8.78 5.66
C VAL A 253 17.05 -9.86 6.67
N ALA A 254 16.47 -9.48 7.80
CA ALA A 254 16.14 -10.41 8.88
C ALA A 254 15.09 -11.47 8.49
N ASN A 255 15.32 -12.74 8.82
CA ASN A 255 14.31 -13.80 8.75
C ASN A 255 13.41 -13.83 10.00
N PRO A 256 12.11 -14.14 9.91
CA PRO A 256 11.37 -14.38 8.67
C PRO A 256 11.21 -13.10 7.86
N THR A 257 11.11 -13.23 6.54
CA THR A 257 10.90 -12.10 5.61
C THR A 257 9.45 -11.58 5.62
N VAL A 258 8.85 -11.63 6.81
CA VAL A 258 7.48 -11.25 7.14
C VAL A 258 7.54 -10.28 8.32
N TYR A 259 7.15 -9.03 8.09
CA TYR A 259 7.32 -7.94 9.05
C TYR A 259 5.99 -7.28 9.37
N THR A 260 5.80 -6.88 10.61
CA THR A 260 4.58 -6.19 11.04
C THR A 260 4.69 -4.70 10.73
N ARG A 261 3.67 -4.10 10.11
CA ARG A 261 3.60 -2.65 9.96
C ARG A 261 3.72 -1.91 11.30
N GLY A 262 4.24 -0.68 11.28
CA GLY A 262 4.53 0.05 12.51
C GLY A 262 5.81 -0.38 13.23
N THR A 263 6.53 -1.41 12.75
CA THR A 263 7.79 -1.89 13.32
C THR A 263 8.99 -1.52 12.42
N VAL A 264 10.00 -2.38 12.32
CA VAL A 264 11.20 -2.20 11.49
C VAL A 264 11.53 -3.47 10.71
N ILE A 265 12.23 -3.31 9.59
CA ILE A 265 12.97 -4.38 8.90
C ILE A 265 14.44 -4.24 9.29
N PRO A 266 14.99 -5.12 10.13
CA PRO A 266 16.42 -5.15 10.39
C PRO A 266 17.19 -5.57 9.14
N CYS A 267 18.28 -4.85 8.87
CA CYS A 267 19.16 -5.03 7.73
C CYS A 267 20.62 -5.08 8.19
N TYR A 268 21.47 -5.72 7.41
CA TYR A 268 22.92 -5.76 7.65
C TYR A 268 23.63 -5.67 6.31
N LEU A 269 24.77 -5.00 6.26
CA LEU A 269 25.61 -4.88 5.06
C LEU A 269 27.00 -5.40 5.41
N ILE A 270 27.51 -6.33 4.60
CA ILE A 270 28.90 -6.76 4.63
C ILE A 270 29.55 -6.36 3.32
N CYS A 271 30.62 -5.58 3.38
CA CYS A 271 31.45 -5.20 2.24
C CYS A 271 32.82 -5.87 2.40
N GLU A 272 33.24 -6.63 1.40
CA GLU A 272 34.50 -7.39 1.42
C GLU A 272 35.32 -7.11 0.15
N ALA A 273 36.63 -6.93 0.30
CA ALA A 273 37.56 -6.87 -0.81
C ALA A 273 38.23 -8.24 -0.98
N PRO A 274 37.98 -8.96 -2.09
CA PRO A 274 38.53 -10.29 -2.31
C PRO A 274 40.06 -10.31 -2.54
N ASP A 275 40.65 -9.20 -2.99
CA ASP A 275 42.09 -9.11 -3.29
C ASP A 275 42.90 -8.69 -2.04
N GLN A 276 43.93 -9.48 -1.69
CA GLN A 276 44.65 -9.41 -0.41
C GLN A 276 46.01 -8.71 -0.45
N SER A 277 46.41 -8.12 -1.59
CA SER A 277 47.79 -7.65 -1.79
C SER A 277 48.15 -6.35 -1.05
N GLU A 278 47.17 -5.49 -0.73
CA GLU A 278 47.40 -4.14 -0.15
C GLU A 278 46.33 -3.81 0.91
N ILE A 279 46.38 -4.53 2.04
CA ILE A 279 45.35 -4.51 3.10
C ILE A 279 45.09 -3.11 3.66
N ASP A 280 46.12 -2.30 3.88
CA ASP A 280 45.99 -0.98 4.51
C ASP A 280 45.22 0.02 3.62
N GLU A 281 45.55 0.09 2.33
CA GLU A 281 44.91 1.02 1.39
C GLU A 281 43.46 0.61 1.07
N ILE A 282 43.22 -0.71 0.95
CA ILE A 282 41.89 -1.29 0.76
C ILE A 282 41.00 -1.03 1.99
N GLY A 283 41.55 -1.17 3.20
CA GLY A 283 40.82 -0.90 4.43
C GLY A 283 40.33 0.55 4.51
N VAL A 284 41.16 1.51 4.11
CA VAL A 284 40.78 2.93 4.03
C VAL A 284 39.66 3.15 3.02
N LEU A 285 39.73 2.53 1.84
CA LEU A 285 38.68 2.60 0.81
C LEU A 285 37.34 2.02 1.30
N LEU A 286 37.36 0.83 1.89
CA LEU A 286 36.16 0.18 2.43
C LEU A 286 35.53 0.99 3.58
N HIS A 287 36.37 1.53 4.47
CA HIS A 287 35.92 2.41 5.53
C HIS A 287 35.28 3.69 4.98
N ALA A 288 35.89 4.33 3.98
CA ALA A 288 35.32 5.52 3.32
C ALA A 288 33.97 5.21 2.66
N PHE A 289 33.89 4.09 1.92
CA PHE A 289 32.66 3.64 1.25
C PHE A 289 31.51 3.41 2.23
N THR A 290 31.78 2.71 3.33
CA THR A 290 30.77 2.41 4.36
C THR A 290 30.41 3.63 5.22
N SER A 291 31.38 4.48 5.55
CA SER A 291 31.15 5.72 6.32
C SER A 291 30.29 6.73 5.56
N GLN A 292 30.40 6.76 4.23
CA GLN A 292 29.55 7.59 3.36
C GLN A 292 28.19 6.93 3.04
N GLN A 293 27.93 5.72 3.57
CA GLN A 293 26.69 4.97 3.36
C GLN A 293 26.32 4.83 1.88
N CYS A 294 27.29 4.53 1.03
CA CYS A 294 27.13 4.49 -0.43
C CYS A 294 26.14 3.42 -0.95
N VAL A 295 25.63 2.55 -0.08
CA VAL A 295 24.58 1.57 -0.42
C VAL A 295 23.24 2.02 0.14
N SER A 296 22.33 2.35 -0.76
CA SER A 296 20.92 2.59 -0.45
C SER A 296 20.17 1.27 -0.39
N LEU A 297 19.29 1.13 0.59
CA LEU A 297 18.34 0.01 0.65
C LEU A 297 16.94 0.57 0.84
N LYS A 298 16.07 0.29 -0.12
CA LYS A 298 14.75 0.93 -0.23
C LYS A 298 13.64 -0.11 -0.17
N LEU A 299 12.56 0.24 0.50
CA LEU A 299 11.32 -0.52 0.49
C LEU A 299 10.32 0.15 -0.45
N THR A 300 9.83 -0.61 -1.41
CA THR A 300 8.80 -0.19 -2.36
C THR A 300 7.51 -0.96 -2.14
N GLN A 301 6.38 -0.26 -2.23
CA GLN A 301 5.04 -0.84 -2.24
C GLN A 301 4.51 -0.78 -3.67
N ARG A 302 3.98 -1.92 -4.14
CA ARG A 302 3.25 -2.02 -5.40
C ARG A 302 1.78 -2.27 -5.11
N VAL A 303 0.91 -1.43 -5.67
CA VAL A 303 -0.55 -1.61 -5.65
C VAL A 303 -1.01 -1.86 -7.09
N LEU A 304 -1.40 -3.10 -7.37
CA LEU A 304 -1.89 -3.56 -8.67
C LEU A 304 -3.39 -3.86 -8.58
N TYR A 305 -4.21 -3.28 -9.45
CA TYR A 305 -5.64 -3.55 -9.49
C TYR A 305 -6.22 -3.61 -10.91
N VAL A 306 -7.35 -4.30 -11.06
CA VAL A 306 -8.10 -4.40 -12.32
C VAL A 306 -8.85 -3.10 -12.59
N ARG A 307 -8.80 -2.56 -13.81
CA ARG A 307 -9.48 -1.30 -14.20
C ARG A 307 -10.99 -1.46 -14.26
N ASP A 308 -11.47 -2.58 -14.79
CA ASP A 308 -12.88 -2.96 -14.80
C ASP A 308 -13.15 -4.03 -13.74
N PRO A 309 -13.68 -3.65 -12.57
CA PRO A 309 -13.89 -4.60 -11.50
C PRO A 309 -15.00 -5.61 -11.84
N LEU A 310 -15.85 -5.40 -12.84
CA LEU A 310 -16.79 -6.45 -13.26
C LEU A 310 -16.07 -7.64 -13.90
N GLN A 311 -14.91 -7.40 -14.53
CA GLN A 311 -14.07 -8.45 -15.10
C GLN A 311 -13.19 -9.15 -14.06
N ALA A 312 -13.06 -8.62 -12.84
CA ALA A 312 -12.26 -9.26 -11.80
C ALA A 312 -12.64 -10.72 -11.50
N ALA A 313 -13.91 -11.11 -11.73
CA ALA A 313 -14.37 -12.48 -11.52
C ALA A 313 -13.88 -13.48 -12.58
N SER A 314 -13.45 -13.01 -13.77
CA SER A 314 -12.98 -13.86 -14.87
C SER A 314 -11.47 -14.12 -14.85
N TYR A 315 -10.69 -13.33 -14.10
CA TYR A 315 -9.22 -13.51 -14.02
C TYR A 315 -8.83 -14.66 -13.09
N LYS A 316 -7.85 -15.47 -13.53
CA LYS A 316 -7.21 -16.45 -12.65
C LYS A 316 -6.18 -15.74 -11.77
N ARG A 317 -6.14 -16.13 -10.48
CA ARG A 317 -5.26 -15.56 -9.43
C ARG A 317 -3.79 -15.41 -9.84
N ALA A 318 -3.24 -16.41 -10.54
CA ALA A 318 -1.83 -16.42 -10.96
C ALA A 318 -1.51 -15.38 -12.05
N ASP A 319 -2.51 -14.90 -12.81
CA ASP A 319 -2.29 -14.04 -13.96
C ASP A 319 -2.10 -12.57 -13.56
N LEU A 320 -2.72 -12.12 -12.45
CA LEU A 320 -2.48 -10.77 -11.90
C LEU A 320 -1.06 -10.65 -11.31
N ALA A 321 -0.64 -11.63 -10.51
CA ALA A 321 0.67 -11.61 -9.84
C ALA A 321 1.84 -11.72 -10.83
N LYS A 322 1.64 -12.38 -11.98
CA LYS A 322 2.65 -12.58 -13.04
C LYS A 322 2.66 -11.49 -14.11
N SER A 323 1.80 -10.46 -13.98
CA SER A 323 1.60 -9.49 -15.05
C SER A 323 2.79 -8.51 -15.19
N GLY A 324 3.78 -8.98 -15.94
CA GLY A 324 4.62 -8.19 -16.85
C GLY A 324 4.39 -8.53 -18.33
N VAL A 325 3.49 -9.49 -18.65
CA VAL A 325 3.27 -10.02 -20.02
C VAL A 325 1.78 -10.38 -20.30
N GLY A 326 0.83 -9.76 -19.59
CA GLY A 326 -0.58 -9.73 -20.01
C GLY A 326 -0.84 -8.54 -20.95
N LYS A 327 -1.95 -8.52 -21.70
CA LYS A 327 -2.39 -7.29 -22.39
C LYS A 327 -2.40 -6.16 -21.35
N VAL A 328 -1.51 -5.18 -21.52
CA VAL A 328 -1.24 -4.07 -20.58
C VAL A 328 -2.47 -3.17 -20.35
N GLU A 329 -3.60 -3.45 -20.99
CA GLU A 329 -4.81 -2.62 -21.02
C GLU A 329 -5.81 -2.86 -19.88
N ASP A 330 -5.72 -3.96 -19.11
CA ASP A 330 -6.78 -4.31 -18.14
C ASP A 330 -6.46 -3.96 -16.68
N HIS A 331 -5.20 -3.62 -16.37
CA HIS A 331 -4.73 -3.37 -15.01
C HIS A 331 -4.03 -2.02 -14.87
N THR A 332 -3.95 -1.53 -13.63
CA THR A 332 -3.18 -0.35 -13.25
C THR A 332 -2.25 -0.72 -12.10
N SER A 333 -0.97 -0.35 -12.22
CA SER A 333 0.08 -0.60 -11.22
C SER A 333 0.60 0.74 -10.71
N HIS A 334 0.59 0.93 -9.40
CA HIS A 334 1.21 2.07 -8.73
C HIS A 334 2.37 1.59 -7.89
N HIS A 335 3.50 2.30 -7.96
CA HIS A 335 4.70 2.01 -7.18
C HIS A 335 5.01 3.21 -6.30
N ASN A 336 5.30 2.96 -5.03
CA ASN A 336 5.64 4.01 -4.07
C ASN A 336 6.85 3.59 -3.24
N GLU A 337 7.85 4.48 -3.13
CA GLU A 337 8.93 4.33 -2.15
C GLU A 337 8.36 4.69 -0.77
N ILE A 338 8.40 3.73 0.15
CA ILE A 338 7.72 3.83 1.45
C ILE A 338 8.69 3.71 2.63
N GLY A 339 9.95 3.39 2.38
CA GLY A 339 10.99 3.32 3.39
C GLY A 339 12.38 3.29 2.77
N VAL A 340 13.36 3.81 3.52
CA VAL A 340 14.78 3.74 3.20
C VAL A 340 15.50 3.31 4.48
N ALA A 341 16.52 2.46 4.34
CA ALA A 341 17.32 2.02 5.48
C ALA A 341 18.12 3.18 6.06
N VAL A 342 18.22 3.19 7.38
CA VAL A 342 19.19 4.01 8.11
C VAL A 342 20.32 3.08 8.51
N TRP A 343 21.56 3.47 8.23
CA TRP A 343 22.76 2.67 8.53
C TRP A 343 23.58 3.27 9.67
N TRP A 344 24.24 2.40 10.44
CA TRP A 344 25.24 2.74 11.45
C TRP A 344 26.34 1.67 11.52
N THR A 345 27.50 2.05 12.05
CA THR A 345 28.59 1.09 12.30
C THR A 345 28.27 0.24 13.53
N PRO A 346 28.44 -1.09 13.49
CA PRO A 346 28.30 -1.95 14.68
C PRO A 346 29.11 -1.42 15.87
N GLY A 347 28.52 -1.42 17.07
CA GLY A 347 29.17 -0.92 18.30
C GLY A 347 29.18 0.61 18.50
N SER A 348 28.89 1.41 17.48
CA SER A 348 28.90 2.89 17.57
C SER A 348 27.83 3.50 18.49
N LEU A 349 26.76 2.75 18.80
CA LEU A 349 25.58 3.25 19.50
C LEU A 349 25.64 3.12 21.04
N GLY A 350 26.78 2.73 21.64
CA GLY A 350 26.97 2.88 23.09
C GLY A 350 27.71 1.79 23.87
N ASP A 351 28.41 0.83 23.25
CA ASP A 351 29.20 -0.14 24.04
C ASP A 351 30.63 0.33 24.27
N ARG A 352 31.01 0.48 25.55
CA ARG A 352 32.37 0.80 26.02
C ARG A 352 33.30 -0.43 26.05
N HIS A 353 32.84 -1.59 25.56
CA HIS A 353 33.63 -2.82 25.52
C HIS A 353 34.01 -3.30 24.13
N ALA A 354 33.58 -2.63 23.05
CA ALA A 354 34.15 -2.82 21.71
C ALA A 354 35.40 -1.93 21.53
N GLY A 355 36.37 -2.06 22.45
CA GLY A 355 37.72 -1.52 22.31
C GLY A 355 38.58 -2.41 21.41
N GLY A 356 38.05 -2.80 20.25
CA GLY A 356 38.87 -3.30 19.16
C GLY A 356 39.05 -2.13 18.20
N ASP A 357 40.26 -1.59 18.16
CA ASP A 357 40.66 -0.71 17.07
C ASP A 357 40.18 -1.34 15.76
N LEU A 358 39.48 -0.55 14.94
CA LEU A 358 39.04 -0.98 13.61
C LEU A 358 40.32 -1.10 12.77
N GLU A 359 41.05 -2.21 12.94
CA GLU A 359 42.22 -2.51 12.15
C GLU A 359 41.83 -2.40 10.67
N PRO A 360 42.60 -1.68 9.83
CA PRO A 360 42.37 -1.63 8.39
C PRO A 360 42.25 -3.05 7.86
N GLY A 361 41.03 -3.42 7.48
CA GLY A 361 40.70 -4.78 7.11
C GLY A 361 40.14 -4.84 5.70
N THR A 362 40.20 -6.03 5.11
CA THR A 362 39.54 -6.33 3.83
C THR A 362 38.01 -6.45 3.97
N ARG A 363 37.43 -6.00 5.10
CA ARG A 363 36.02 -6.16 5.45
C ARG A 363 35.51 -4.97 6.25
N SER A 364 34.34 -4.45 5.88
CA SER A 364 33.61 -3.44 6.64
C SER A 364 32.12 -3.80 6.70
N CYS A 365 31.47 -3.46 7.81
CA CYS A 365 30.08 -3.83 8.08
C CYS A 365 29.25 -2.63 8.52
N LEU A 366 27.97 -2.61 8.13
CA LEU A 366 26.96 -1.69 8.67
C LEU A 366 25.76 -2.47 9.18
N GLU A 367 25.23 -2.05 10.31
CA GLU A 367 23.89 -2.41 10.77
C GLU A 367 22.89 -1.38 10.26
N GLY A 368 21.67 -1.80 9.98
CA GLY A 368 20.64 -0.88 9.58
C GLY A 368 19.23 -1.33 9.86
N GLU A 369 18.30 -0.41 9.69
CA GLU A 369 16.86 -0.71 9.79
C GLU A 369 16.04 0.13 8.81
N ILE A 370 15.01 -0.47 8.22
CA ILE A 370 13.96 0.25 7.48
C ILE A 370 12.75 0.41 8.38
N HIS A 371 12.35 1.64 8.63
CA HIS A 371 11.17 1.95 9.44
C HIS A 371 9.88 1.67 8.68
N LEU A 372 8.98 0.89 9.28
CA LEU A 372 7.66 0.63 8.72
C LEU A 372 6.64 1.57 9.34
N ASP A 373 5.98 2.37 8.50
CA ASP A 373 4.84 3.18 8.93
C ASP A 373 3.68 2.26 9.39
N SER A 374 2.90 2.66 10.39
CA SER A 374 1.70 1.90 10.80
C SER A 374 0.56 1.97 9.76
N ALA A 375 0.60 2.95 8.87
CA ALA A 375 -0.37 3.21 7.80
C ALA A 375 -0.15 2.39 6.54
N ILE A 376 1.05 1.81 6.35
CA ILE A 376 1.36 1.01 5.17
C ILE A 376 0.29 -0.08 5.00
N LEU A 377 -0.14 -0.30 3.76
CA LEU A 377 -1.07 -1.39 3.49
C LEU A 377 -0.33 -2.72 3.66
N PRO A 378 -0.93 -3.70 4.36
CA PRO A 378 -0.39 -5.04 4.45
C PRO A 378 -0.45 -5.74 3.09
N SER A 379 0.41 -6.73 2.92
CA SER A 379 0.41 -7.56 1.74
C SER A 379 -0.96 -8.21 1.55
N THR A 380 -1.52 -8.06 0.35
CA THR A 380 -2.87 -8.49 0.00
C THR A 380 -2.82 -9.17 -1.35
N GLU A 381 -3.52 -10.29 -1.49
CA GLU A 381 -3.64 -10.99 -2.76
C GLU A 381 -5.09 -11.43 -2.99
N THR A 382 -5.78 -10.73 -3.88
CA THR A 382 -7.11 -11.07 -4.36
C THR A 382 -7.13 -11.05 -5.89
N PRO A 383 -8.16 -11.62 -6.55
CA PRO A 383 -8.27 -11.59 -8.00
C PRO A 383 -8.35 -10.19 -8.62
N PHE A 384 -8.68 -9.15 -7.82
CA PHE A 384 -8.85 -7.77 -8.30
C PHE A 384 -7.83 -6.78 -7.74
N LEU A 385 -7.10 -7.16 -6.68
CA LEU A 385 -6.17 -6.29 -5.97
C LEU A 385 -5.00 -7.11 -5.45
N VAL A 386 -3.80 -6.69 -5.80
CA VAL A 386 -2.54 -7.20 -5.24
C VAL A 386 -1.77 -6.04 -4.64
N ILE A 387 -1.37 -6.18 -3.38
CA ILE A 387 -0.48 -5.27 -2.68
C ILE A 387 0.76 -6.09 -2.31
N SER A 388 1.90 -5.73 -2.88
CA SER A 388 3.18 -6.41 -2.64
C SER A 388 4.27 -5.43 -2.27
N HIS A 389 5.30 -5.94 -1.61
CA HIS A 389 6.39 -5.12 -1.09
C HIS A 389 7.72 -5.74 -1.48
N ALA A 390 8.67 -4.87 -1.83
CA ALA A 390 9.99 -5.32 -2.22
C ALA A 390 11.08 -4.42 -1.66
N VAL A 391 12.14 -5.06 -1.19
CA VAL A 391 13.39 -4.43 -0.83
C VAL A 391 14.30 -4.43 -2.06
N SER A 392 14.85 -3.27 -2.41
CA SER A 392 15.84 -3.12 -3.48
C SER A 392 17.08 -2.41 -2.97
N SER A 393 18.26 -2.87 -3.41
CA SER A 393 19.53 -2.19 -3.14
C SER A 393 19.95 -1.35 -4.34
N SER A 394 20.54 -0.19 -4.09
CA SER A 394 21.17 0.64 -5.12
C SER A 394 22.45 1.25 -4.57
N VAL A 395 23.29 1.73 -5.47
CA VAL A 395 24.48 2.51 -5.10
C VAL A 395 24.14 4.00 -5.25
N ASP A 396 24.43 4.78 -4.21
CA ASP A 396 24.23 6.22 -4.19
C ASP A 396 25.54 6.95 -4.55
N GLU A 397 25.41 8.21 -5.01
CA GLU A 397 26.58 9.03 -5.33
C GLU A 397 27.42 9.31 -4.07
N SER A 398 28.73 9.14 -4.18
CA SER A 398 29.69 9.49 -3.13
C SER A 398 30.32 10.86 -3.41
N GLN A 399 30.70 11.57 -2.35
CA GLN A 399 31.43 12.84 -2.48
C GLN A 399 32.85 12.58 -2.99
N ASP A 400 33.52 11.55 -2.46
CA ASP A 400 34.96 11.33 -2.65
C ASP A 400 35.30 10.11 -3.50
N LEU A 401 34.34 9.23 -3.74
CA LEU A 401 34.54 7.97 -4.46
C LEU A 401 33.80 7.97 -5.80
N ASN A 402 34.43 7.38 -6.82
CA ASN A 402 33.71 6.87 -7.98
C ASN A 402 33.35 5.42 -7.72
N ILE A 403 32.09 5.05 -7.97
CA ILE A 403 31.59 3.70 -7.76
C ILE A 403 30.98 3.24 -9.07
N SER A 404 31.38 2.05 -9.51
CA SER A 404 30.84 1.43 -10.73
C SER A 404 30.42 -0.01 -10.45
N VAL A 405 29.26 -0.40 -10.97
CA VAL A 405 28.73 -1.76 -10.81
C VAL A 405 29.38 -2.67 -11.83
N LEU A 406 30.00 -3.75 -11.36
CA LEU A 406 30.62 -4.75 -12.22
C LEU A 406 29.55 -5.74 -12.73
N PRO A 407 29.61 -6.15 -14.00
CA PRO A 407 28.72 -7.17 -14.55
C PRO A 407 28.83 -8.47 -13.75
N CYS A 408 27.69 -9.07 -13.40
CA CYS A 408 27.67 -10.43 -12.87
C CYS A 408 27.90 -11.42 -14.02
N ASP A 409 29.06 -12.09 -14.06
CA ASP A 409 29.31 -13.17 -15.02
C ASP A 409 28.41 -14.38 -14.72
N GLY A 410 27.51 -14.69 -15.66
CA GLY A 410 26.64 -15.88 -15.67
C GLY A 410 25.46 -15.72 -16.64
N GLY A 411 25.60 -16.24 -17.87
CA GLY A 411 24.74 -15.94 -19.00
C GLY A 411 23.54 -16.85 -19.28
N GLU A 412 22.60 -16.31 -20.06
CA GLU A 412 21.92 -16.99 -21.16
C GLU A 412 21.76 -15.96 -22.30
N ARG A 413 22.42 -16.19 -23.44
CA ARG A 413 22.12 -15.48 -24.69
C ARG A 413 20.80 -16.01 -25.24
N GLY A 414 19.72 -15.28 -25.00
CA GLY A 414 18.51 -15.37 -25.82
C GLY A 414 18.75 -14.78 -27.22
N PRO A 415 18.06 -15.25 -28.26
CA PRO A 415 18.44 -15.02 -29.64
C PRO A 415 18.25 -13.55 -30.06
N THR A 416 19.31 -13.01 -30.65
CA THR A 416 19.37 -11.69 -31.27
C THR A 416 18.37 -11.59 -32.42
N ILE A 417 17.25 -10.90 -32.22
CA ILE A 417 16.41 -10.43 -33.32
C ILE A 417 16.94 -9.06 -33.74
N HIS A 418 17.60 -9.03 -34.89
CA HIS A 418 17.93 -7.79 -35.59
C HIS A 418 16.66 -6.96 -35.83
N LYS A 419 16.52 -5.83 -35.14
CA LYS A 419 15.60 -4.76 -35.56
C LYS A 419 16.41 -3.60 -36.12
N ARG A 420 16.23 -3.40 -37.43
CA ARG A 420 16.74 -2.31 -38.26
C ARG A 420 16.54 -0.95 -37.60
N HIS A 421 17.57 -0.13 -37.72
CA HIS A 421 17.54 1.31 -37.52
C HIS A 421 16.40 1.97 -38.29
N SER A 422 15.64 2.81 -37.61
CA SER A 422 14.97 3.96 -38.21
C SER A 422 15.06 5.12 -37.21
N SER A 423 15.89 6.09 -37.58
CA SER A 423 16.16 7.34 -36.89
C SER A 423 14.93 8.27 -36.92
N SER A 424 14.51 8.74 -35.75
CA SER A 424 13.82 10.03 -35.63
C SER A 424 14.15 10.63 -34.27
N ALA A 425 14.98 11.67 -34.29
CA ALA A 425 15.33 12.47 -33.13
C ALA A 425 14.14 13.31 -32.68
N SER A 426 13.79 13.23 -31.40
CA SER A 426 13.03 14.26 -30.71
C SER A 426 13.70 14.54 -29.37
N HIS A 427 13.93 15.84 -29.12
CA HIS A 427 14.58 16.38 -27.94
C HIS A 427 13.90 15.92 -26.64
N ALA A 428 14.61 15.11 -25.84
CA ALA A 428 14.29 14.86 -24.45
C ALA A 428 15.18 15.74 -23.57
N THR A 429 14.55 16.48 -22.67
CA THR A 429 15.13 17.27 -21.57
C THR A 429 16.01 16.35 -20.70
N PRO A 430 17.13 16.81 -20.12
CA PRO A 430 17.99 15.94 -19.33
C PRO A 430 17.26 15.54 -18.04
N GLN A 431 16.83 14.28 -17.97
CA GLN A 431 16.50 13.64 -16.70
C GLN A 431 17.83 13.30 -16.01
N ASN A 432 17.97 13.68 -14.74
CA ASN A 432 19.08 13.22 -13.89
C ASN A 432 19.18 11.69 -13.97
N PRO A 433 20.40 11.11 -13.99
CA PRO A 433 20.55 9.66 -14.01
C PRO A 433 19.89 9.08 -12.75
N SER A 434 18.88 8.23 -12.94
CA SER A 434 18.25 7.48 -11.85
C SER A 434 19.29 6.53 -11.22
N PRO A 435 19.29 6.35 -9.88
CA PRO A 435 20.11 5.33 -9.23
C PRO A 435 19.91 3.97 -9.91
N GLN A 436 20.99 3.24 -10.15
CA GLN A 436 20.92 1.91 -10.75
C GLN A 436 20.34 0.96 -9.69
N GLU A 437 19.07 0.58 -9.83
CA GLU A 437 18.43 -0.41 -8.95
C GLU A 437 19.00 -1.82 -9.22
N LEU A 438 19.50 -2.47 -8.18
CA LEU A 438 20.20 -3.76 -8.25
C LEU A 438 19.46 -4.75 -7.34
N GLY A 439 18.65 -5.62 -7.96
CA GLY A 439 17.94 -6.70 -7.28
C GLY A 439 16.64 -6.25 -6.57
N LEU A 440 15.60 -7.07 -6.73
CA LEU A 440 14.28 -6.87 -6.10
C LEU A 440 13.96 -8.10 -5.24
N PHE A 441 13.88 -7.92 -3.92
CA PHE A 441 13.58 -8.99 -2.98
C PHE A 441 12.20 -8.81 -2.34
N GLN A 442 11.30 -9.77 -2.53
CA GLN A 442 9.94 -9.68 -2.01
C GLN A 442 9.90 -9.90 -0.50
N VAL A 443 9.15 -9.06 0.20
CA VAL A 443 8.87 -9.20 1.63
C VAL A 443 7.36 -9.14 1.87
N THR A 444 6.92 -9.75 2.97
CA THR A 444 5.50 -9.72 3.35
C THR A 444 5.28 -8.73 4.49
N ILE A 445 4.33 -7.82 4.34
CA ILE A 445 3.92 -6.91 5.42
C ILE A 445 2.61 -7.40 6.00
N VAL A 446 2.55 -7.52 7.33
CA VAL A 446 1.40 -8.03 8.07
C VAL A 446 0.89 -7.01 9.09
N THR A 447 -0.28 -7.27 9.67
CA THR A 447 -0.98 -6.31 10.52
C THR A 447 -0.80 -6.52 12.01
N SER A 448 -0.26 -7.68 12.43
CA SER A 448 -0.05 -8.02 13.84
C SER A 448 1.17 -8.91 14.06
N ASN A 449 1.77 -8.78 15.24
CA ASN A 449 2.92 -9.59 15.64
C ASN A 449 2.51 -11.04 15.96
N GLY A 450 3.49 -11.95 15.91
CA GLY A 450 3.32 -13.32 16.36
C GLY A 450 3.04 -13.40 17.86
N GLU A 451 2.18 -14.34 18.26
CA GLU A 451 1.80 -14.52 19.65
C GLU A 451 3.02 -14.86 20.53
N GLY A 452 3.17 -14.17 21.66
CA GLY A 452 4.30 -14.33 22.58
C GLY A 452 5.66 -13.83 22.07
N SER A 453 5.73 -13.32 20.83
CA SER A 453 6.94 -12.69 20.30
C SER A 453 7.04 -11.24 20.76
N PRO A 454 8.23 -10.75 21.15
CA PRO A 454 8.42 -9.33 21.45
C PRO A 454 8.16 -8.49 20.19
N VAL A 455 7.73 -7.25 20.39
CA VAL A 455 7.55 -6.30 19.29
C VAL A 455 8.93 -5.80 18.86
N PRO A 456 9.30 -5.93 17.57
CA PRO A 456 10.53 -5.32 17.07
C PRO A 456 10.55 -3.82 17.35
N ALA A 457 11.57 -3.38 18.09
CA ALA A 457 11.76 -1.98 18.46
C ALA A 457 12.84 -1.35 17.56
N PRO A 458 12.66 -0.10 17.10
CA PRO A 458 13.67 0.62 16.35
C PRO A 458 14.85 1.02 17.26
N PHE A 459 16.07 0.97 16.72
CA PHE A 459 17.27 1.51 17.38
C PHE A 459 17.48 3.01 17.11
N THR A 460 16.91 3.50 16.02
CA THR A 460 17.02 4.90 15.60
C THR A 460 15.67 5.63 15.74
N PRO A 461 15.67 6.96 15.92
CA PRO A 461 14.43 7.74 15.86
C PRO A 461 13.73 7.56 14.51
N ARG A 462 12.41 7.39 14.53
CA ARG A 462 11.63 7.32 13.29
C ARG A 462 11.82 8.61 12.48
N PRO A 463 12.16 8.52 11.19
CA PRO A 463 12.17 9.68 10.31
C PRO A 463 10.80 10.38 10.33
N PRO A 464 10.75 11.72 10.25
CA PRO A 464 9.48 12.42 10.12
C PRO A 464 8.76 11.93 8.86
N ARG A 465 7.45 11.66 8.97
CA ARG A 465 6.62 11.27 7.83
C ARG A 465 6.81 12.27 6.69
N LYS A 466 7.37 11.83 5.56
CA LYS A 466 7.38 12.63 4.33
C LYS A 466 5.92 12.92 3.98
N LYS A 467 5.48 14.17 4.14
CA LYS A 467 4.15 14.58 3.67
C LYS A 467 4.14 14.34 2.17
N LYS A 468 3.29 13.42 1.70
CA LYS A 468 3.07 13.18 0.27
C LYS A 468 2.79 14.55 -0.36
N ASP A 469 3.54 14.95 -1.36
CA ASP A 469 3.31 16.24 -2.02
C ASP A 469 1.90 16.22 -2.62
N VAL A 470 1.01 17.03 -2.05
CA VAL A 470 -0.41 17.08 -2.39
C VAL A 470 -0.67 18.13 -3.48
N THR A 471 0.36 18.82 -3.97
CA THR A 471 0.21 19.89 -4.96
C THR A 471 0.16 19.39 -6.40
N THR A 472 0.67 18.17 -6.65
CA THR A 472 0.63 17.55 -7.98
C THR A 472 -0.72 16.85 -8.19
N VAL A 473 -1.67 17.58 -8.77
CA VAL A 473 -2.83 16.95 -9.41
C VAL A 473 -2.29 16.21 -10.64
N GLN A 474 -2.24 14.88 -10.59
CA GLN A 474 -2.05 14.10 -11.80
C GLN A 474 -3.32 14.30 -12.66
N ASP A 475 -3.17 15.01 -13.77
CA ASP A 475 -4.22 15.10 -14.78
C ASP A 475 -4.59 13.69 -15.22
N LEU A 476 -5.79 13.26 -14.85
CA LEU A 476 -6.39 12.03 -15.34
C LEU A 476 -6.65 12.23 -16.83
N GLN A 477 -5.79 11.67 -17.68
CA GLN A 477 -6.03 11.64 -19.13
C GLN A 477 -7.28 10.82 -19.44
N TYR A 478 -8.39 11.53 -19.61
CA TYR A 478 -9.67 10.96 -20.00
C TYR A 478 -9.61 10.60 -21.49
N HIS A 479 -9.42 9.31 -21.79
CA HIS A 479 -9.62 8.80 -23.14
C HIS A 479 -11.11 8.52 -23.33
N SER A 480 -11.87 9.52 -23.76
CA SER A 480 -13.26 9.31 -24.18
C SER A 480 -13.28 8.55 -25.50
N ASN A 481 -13.38 7.22 -25.46
CA ASN A 481 -13.82 6.47 -26.63
C ASN A 481 -15.33 6.63 -26.75
N VAL A 482 -15.74 7.62 -27.55
CA VAL A 482 -17.13 7.79 -28.00
C VAL A 482 -17.43 6.66 -28.98
N PHE A 483 -18.06 5.58 -28.50
CA PHE A 483 -18.67 4.60 -29.40
C PHE A 483 -19.98 5.17 -29.95
N GLY A 484 -20.04 5.25 -31.28
CA GLY A 484 -21.16 5.80 -32.03
C GLY A 484 -22.45 4.99 -31.89
N VAL A 485 -23.55 5.72 -31.91
CA VAL A 485 -24.93 5.24 -31.96
C VAL A 485 -25.16 4.44 -33.24
N PHE A 486 -25.73 3.23 -33.13
CA PHE A 486 -26.42 2.59 -34.25
C PHE A 486 -27.92 2.84 -34.13
N ARG A 487 -28.52 3.24 -35.26
CA ARG A 487 -29.97 3.31 -35.49
C ARG A 487 -30.58 1.93 -35.62
#